data_AF-A0A6B2SZR9-F1
#
_entry.id   AF-A0A6B2SZR9-F1
#
_cell.length_a   1.000
_cell.length_b   1.000
_cell.length_c   1.000
_cell.angle_alpha   90.00
_cell.angle_beta   90.00
_cell.angle_gamma   90.00
#
_symmetry.space_group_name_H-M   'P 1'
#
loop_
_entity.id
_entity.type
_entity.pdbx_description
1 polymer ?
#
loop_
_entity_poly.entity_id
_entity_poly.type
_entity_poly.pdbx_seq_one_letter_code
_entity_poly.pdbx_strand_id
1 'polypeptide(L)' 'SVVAGVLTGAHGDAALREAGATHVLGSVAELPALLRGVG' A
#
# COMPACT_ATOMS: atom_id res chain seq x y z
N SER A 1 5.44 -12.39 -0.21
CA SER A 1 5.54 -11.30 0.79
C SER A 1 4.79 -10.10 0.24
N VAL A 2 4.01 -9.39 1.07
CA VAL A 2 3.24 -8.20 0.66
C VAL A 2 3.98 -6.96 1.13
N VAL A 3 4.16 -5.98 0.24
CA VAL A 3 4.74 -4.66 0.57
C VAL A 3 3.69 -3.61 0.22
N ALA A 4 3.01 -3.10 1.25
CA ALA A 4 1.96 -2.09 1.09
C ALA A 4 2.51 -0.69 1.43
N GLY A 5 2.47 0.22 0.46
CA GLY A 5 2.66 1.65 0.67
C GLY A 5 1.33 2.31 1.05
N VAL A 6 1.34 3.24 2.00
CA VAL A 6 0.13 3.95 2.44
C VAL A 6 0.31 5.45 2.26
N LEU A 7 -0.69 6.10 1.65
CA LEU A 7 -0.69 7.53 1.34
C LEU A 7 -0.98 8.40 2.58
N THR A 8 -0.21 8.23 3.66
CA THR A 8 -0.36 9.01 4.91
C THR A 8 0.52 10.26 4.96
N GLY A 9 1.36 10.51 3.95
CA GLY A 9 2.32 11.62 3.90
C GLY A 9 2.27 12.40 2.58
N ALA A 10 3.24 13.32 2.39
CA ALA A 10 3.30 14.18 1.20
C ALA A 10 3.63 13.44 -0.12
N HIS A 11 4.06 12.18 -0.05
CA HIS A 11 4.41 11.38 -1.22
C HIS A 11 3.18 10.74 -1.84
N GLY A 12 3.05 10.92 -3.15
CA GLY A 12 1.98 10.31 -3.95
C GLY A 12 2.27 8.85 -4.30
N ASP A 13 1.27 8.24 -4.95
CA ASP A 13 1.27 6.86 -5.40
C ASP A 13 2.51 6.45 -6.21
N ALA A 14 2.97 7.31 -7.13
CA ALA A 14 4.13 7.02 -7.97
C ALA A 14 5.42 6.81 -7.15
N ALA A 15 5.63 7.64 -6.12
CA ALA A 15 6.81 7.53 -5.26
C ALA A 15 6.79 6.25 -4.40
N LEU A 16 5.59 5.81 -3.98
CA LEU A 16 5.44 4.55 -3.24
C LEU A 16 5.74 3.34 -4.14
N ARG A 17 5.29 3.38 -5.41
CA ARG A 17 5.59 2.31 -6.38
C ARG A 17 7.07 2.25 -6.74
N GLU A 18 7.72 3.38 -6.95
CA GLU A 18 9.17 3.44 -7.18
C GLU A 18 9.98 2.91 -6.00
N ALA A 19 9.50 3.13 -4.77
CA ALA A 19 10.10 2.56 -3.56
C ALA A 19 9.85 1.05 -3.37
N GLY A 20 9.11 0.40 -4.28
CA GLY A 20 8.85 -1.04 -4.26
C GLY A 20 7.54 -1.45 -3.61
N ALA A 21 6.59 -0.53 -3.39
CA ALA A 21 5.25 -0.89 -2.96
C ALA A 21 4.55 -1.70 -4.05
N THR A 22 4.19 -2.94 -3.73
CA THR A 22 3.38 -3.77 -4.62
C THR A 22 1.91 -3.37 -4.58
N HIS A 23 1.49 -2.76 -3.47
CA HIS A 23 0.14 -2.24 -3.29
C HIS A 23 0.21 -0.86 -2.66
N VAL A 24 -0.62 0.06 -3.16
CA VAL A 24 -0.75 1.41 -2.61
C VAL A 24 -2.16 1.55 -2.03
N LEU A 25 -2.24 1.96 -0.77
CA LEU A 25 -3.48 2.12 -0.02
C LEU A 25 -3.72 3.59 0.34
N GLY A 26 -4.98 4.00 0.35
CA GLY A 26 -5.37 5.33 0.80
C GLY A 26 -5.32 5.46 2.33
N SER A 27 -5.45 4.34 3.04
CA SER A 27 -5.39 4.27 4.49
C SER A 27 -4.93 2.90 4.99
N VAL A 28 -4.31 2.87 6.18
CA VAL A 28 -3.94 1.61 6.87
C VAL A 28 -5.19 0.76 7.15
N ALA A 29 -6.37 1.37 7.28
CA ALA A 29 -7.62 0.68 7.51
C ALA A 29 -8.01 -0.29 6.37
N GLU A 30 -7.44 -0.13 5.17
CA GLU A 30 -7.71 -0.98 4.01
C GLU A 30 -6.83 -2.24 3.99
N LEU A 31 -5.75 -2.28 4.78
CA LEU A 31 -4.80 -3.40 4.82
C LEU A 31 -5.44 -4.75 5.22
N PRO A 32 -6.37 -4.83 6.19
CA PRO A 32 -7.01 -6.09 6.55
C PRO A 32 -7.83 -6.70 5.40
N ALA A 33 -8.42 -5.88 4.52
CA ALA A 33 -9.13 -6.37 3.35
C ALA A 33 -8.16 -6.93 2.31
N LEU A 34 -7.02 -6.25 2.12
CA LEU A 34 -5.98 -6.68 1.20
C LEU A 34 -5.39 -8.04 1.61
N LEU A 35 -5.03 -8.22 2.89
CA LEU A 35 -4.45 -9.47 3.37
C LEU A 35 -5.39 -10.68 3.23
N ARG A 36 -6.71 -10.47 3.28
CA ARG A 36 -7.70 -11.53 3.08
C ARG A 36 -7.82 -11.99 1.62
N GLY A 37 -7.40 -11.15 0.67
CA GLY A 37 -7.39 -11.47 -0.76
C GLY A 37 -6.10 -12.13 -1.26
N VAL A 38 -5.04 -12.15 -0.45
CA VAL A 38 -3.73 -12.76 -0.79
C VAL A 38 -3.67 -14.23 -0.34
N GLY A 39 -4.79 -14.95 -0.48
CA GLY A 39 -4.91 -16.38 -0.16
C GLY A 39 -4.41 -17.28 -1.28
#